data_AF-A0A1T5FFP6-F1
#
_entry.id   AF-A0A1T5FFP6-F1
#
_cell.length_a   1.000
_cell.length_b   1.000
_cell.length_c   1.000
_cell.angle_alpha   90.00
_cell.angle_beta   90.00
_cell.angle_gamma   90.00
#
_symmetry.space_group_name_H-M   'P 1'
#
loop_
_entity.id
_entity.type
_entity.pdbx_description
1 polymer ?
#
loop_
_entity_poly.entity_id
_entity_poly.type
_entity_poly.pdbx_seq_one_letter_code
_entity_poly.pdbx_strand_id
1 'polypeptide(L)'
;MYVDRKILEEKNDKELELYISPNDRYVSKSIEYAFNILKNRGRRFSLQEEEQIRHLINDKKRTEEIHIHENHIKAGNLVYLSGAIGIGIFIWKFDQLPHPAYNVIPFLALVVIFIMGYLMQKGVDWMRFILLGFVVVGTLAMPIVVMNILNDPILTIANAIQGVLQIWALVLMYKIPENCRNKD
;
A
#
# COMPACT_ATOMS: atom_id res chain seq x y z
N MET A 1 17.49 -11.48 1.34
CA MET A 1 17.55 -12.03 -0.04
C MET A 1 16.29 -12.83 -0.31
N TYR A 2 15.51 -12.44 -1.31
CA TYR A 2 14.34 -13.21 -1.75
C TYR A 2 14.76 -14.38 -2.65
N VAL A 3 14.11 -15.52 -2.44
CA VAL A 3 14.21 -16.73 -3.27
C VAL A 3 12.80 -17.26 -3.48
N ASP A 4 12.45 -17.48 -4.75
CA ASP A 4 11.15 -17.98 -5.16
C ASP A 4 10.88 -19.40 -4.68
N ARG A 5 9.61 -19.67 -4.40
CA ARG A 5 9.15 -20.99 -3.96
C ARG A 5 9.56 -22.13 -4.91
N LYS A 6 9.43 -21.92 -6.24
CA LYS A 6 9.80 -22.95 -7.24
C LYS A 6 11.26 -23.36 -7.11
N ILE A 7 12.16 -22.38 -6.92
CA ILE A 7 13.59 -22.64 -6.73
C ILE A 7 13.85 -23.37 -5.40
N LEU A 8 13.09 -23.05 -4.35
CA LEU A 8 13.19 -23.74 -3.06
C LEU A 8 12.67 -25.19 -3.15
N GLU A 9 11.66 -25.45 -3.95
CA GLU A 9 11.12 -26.80 -4.17
C GLU A 9 12.11 -27.74 -4.87
N GLU A 10 13.08 -27.19 -5.63
CA GLU A 10 14.17 -27.94 -6.25
C GLU A 10 15.32 -28.26 -5.28
N LYS A 11 15.39 -27.57 -4.13
CA LYS A 11 16.46 -27.77 -3.14
C LYS A 11 16.25 -29.03 -2.31
N ASN A 12 17.35 -29.63 -1.87
CA ASN A 12 17.28 -30.74 -0.92
C ASN A 12 16.99 -30.25 0.51
N ASP A 13 16.62 -31.17 1.40
CA ASP A 13 16.21 -30.80 2.76
C ASP A 13 17.33 -30.11 3.54
N LYS A 14 18.59 -30.56 3.41
CA LYS A 14 19.73 -29.91 4.08
C LYS A 14 19.95 -28.48 3.62
N GLU A 15 19.72 -28.19 2.34
CA GLU A 15 19.78 -26.82 1.82
C GLU A 15 18.63 -25.97 2.33
N LEU A 16 17.42 -26.53 2.47
CA LEU A 16 16.26 -25.84 3.01
C LEU A 16 16.41 -25.51 4.50
N GLU A 17 17.10 -26.36 5.28
CA GLU A 17 17.43 -26.06 6.69
C GLU A 17 18.19 -24.74 6.86
N LEU A 18 19.06 -24.39 5.90
CA LEU A 18 19.82 -23.15 5.95
C LEU A 18 18.92 -21.90 5.91
N TYR A 19 17.73 -22.02 5.31
CA TYR A 19 16.78 -20.91 5.20
C TYR A 19 16.03 -20.63 6.50
N ILE A 20 15.89 -21.61 7.39
CA ILE A 20 15.18 -21.44 8.66
C ILE A 20 16.13 -21.28 9.86
N SER A 21 17.42 -21.13 9.59
CA SER A 21 18.43 -20.96 10.62
C SER A 21 18.40 -19.52 11.17
N PRO A 22 18.60 -19.29 12.48
CA PRO A 22 18.47 -17.96 13.08
C PRO A 22 19.42 -16.88 12.53
N ASN A 23 20.51 -17.29 11.87
CA ASN A 23 21.54 -16.39 11.33
C ASN A 23 21.46 -16.27 9.80
N ASP A 24 20.29 -16.50 9.22
CA ASP A 24 20.10 -16.47 7.78
C ASP A 24 20.01 -15.02 7.22
N ARG A 25 20.34 -14.88 5.93
CA ARG A 25 20.27 -13.61 5.16
C ARG A 25 19.02 -13.51 4.27
N TYR A 26 18.07 -14.42 4.42
CA TYR A 26 16.86 -14.51 3.63
C TYR A 26 15.74 -13.64 4.20
N VAL A 27 14.76 -13.37 3.34
CA VAL A 27 13.55 -12.64 3.70
C VAL A 27 12.50 -13.58 4.27
N SER A 28 11.60 -13.05 5.10
CA SER A 28 10.56 -13.77 5.82
C SER A 28 9.76 -14.73 4.95
N LYS A 29 9.41 -14.31 3.72
CA LYS A 29 8.65 -15.10 2.75
C LYS A 29 9.42 -16.34 2.27
N SER A 30 10.73 -16.24 2.08
CA SER A 30 11.57 -17.39 1.69
C SER A 30 11.77 -18.36 2.85
N ILE A 31 11.87 -17.86 4.09
CA ILE A 31 11.91 -18.67 5.32
C ILE A 31 10.59 -19.45 5.46
N GLU A 32 9.45 -18.76 5.28
CA GLU A 32 8.12 -19.36 5.34
C GLU A 32 7.92 -20.45 4.28
N TYR A 33 8.40 -20.22 3.05
CA TYR A 33 8.37 -21.25 2.00
C TYR A 33 9.24 -22.46 2.34
N ALA A 34 10.48 -22.26 2.79
CA ALA A 34 11.36 -23.36 3.16
C ALA A 34 10.78 -24.19 4.31
N PHE A 35 10.25 -23.53 5.35
CA PHE A 35 9.57 -24.18 6.47
C PHE A 35 8.38 -25.04 6.02
N ASN A 36 7.52 -24.49 5.16
CA ASN A 36 6.35 -25.22 4.65
C ASN A 36 6.75 -26.40 3.74
N ILE A 37 7.78 -26.25 2.90
CA ILE A 37 8.27 -27.34 2.06
C ILE A 37 8.81 -28.49 2.92
N LEU A 38 9.63 -28.19 3.93
CA LEU A 38 10.17 -29.20 4.85
C LEU A 38 9.06 -29.95 5.59
N LYS A 39 8.04 -29.22 6.08
CA LYS A 39 6.86 -29.82 6.71
C LYS A 39 6.09 -30.74 5.76
N ASN A 40 5.87 -30.30 4.52
CA ASN A 40 5.20 -31.10 3.50
C ASN A 40 5.99 -32.34 3.08
N ARG A 41 7.32 -32.30 3.14
CA ARG A 41 8.22 -33.44 2.90
C ARG A 41 8.30 -34.42 4.08
N GLY A 42 7.58 -34.15 5.16
CA GLY A 42 7.47 -35.05 6.30
C GLY A 42 8.49 -34.76 7.42
N ARG A 43 9.25 -33.66 7.36
CA ARG A 43 10.05 -33.22 8.48
C ARG A 43 9.12 -32.87 9.65
N ARG A 44 9.41 -33.45 10.82
CA ARG A 44 8.73 -33.12 12.07
C ARG A 44 9.49 -32.03 12.80
N PHE A 45 8.78 -30.98 13.20
CA PHE A 45 9.28 -29.92 14.05
C PHE A 45 8.74 -30.10 15.45
N SER A 46 9.57 -29.89 16.46
CA SER A 46 9.10 -29.72 17.83
C SER A 46 8.30 -28.41 17.97
N LEU A 47 7.45 -28.32 18.99
CA LEU A 47 6.70 -27.09 19.28
C LEU A 47 7.65 -25.89 19.46
N GLN A 48 8.78 -26.12 20.13
CA GLN A 48 9.80 -25.09 20.36
C GLN A 48 10.46 -24.62 19.05
N GLU A 49 10.79 -25.52 18.13
CA GLU A 49 11.31 -25.15 16.81
C GLU A 49 10.27 -24.38 15.99
N GLU A 50 9.01 -24.82 15.99
CA GLU A 50 7.95 -24.09 15.28
C GLU A 50 7.80 -22.66 15.83
N GLU A 51 7.82 -22.48 17.15
CA GLU A 51 7.76 -21.15 17.77
C GLU A 51 8.98 -20.29 17.42
N GLN A 52 10.18 -20.85 17.45
CA GLN A 52 11.41 -20.14 17.07
C GLN A 52 11.38 -19.68 15.62
N ILE A 53 10.95 -20.55 14.70
CA ILE A 53 10.85 -20.23 13.27
C ILE A 53 9.75 -19.17 13.05
N ARG A 54 8.63 -19.26 13.74
CA ARG A 54 7.57 -18.23 13.67
C ARG A 54 8.07 -16.88 14.20
N HIS A 55 8.83 -16.88 15.30
CA HIS A 55 9.45 -15.67 15.83
C HIS A 55 10.42 -15.06 14.81
N LEU A 56 11.30 -15.88 14.23
CA LEU A 56 12.24 -15.46 13.18
C LEU A 56 11.51 -14.85 11.98
N ILE A 57 10.45 -15.50 11.48
CA ILE A 57 9.63 -14.98 10.37
C ILE A 57 9.02 -13.62 10.74
N ASN A 58 8.48 -13.48 11.96
CA ASN A 58 7.84 -12.25 12.39
C ASN A 58 8.84 -11.10 12.57
N ASP A 59 10.02 -11.36 13.14
CA ASP A 59 11.07 -10.35 13.28
C ASP A 59 11.59 -9.89 11.91
N LYS A 60 11.75 -10.82 10.97
CA LYS A 60 12.10 -10.52 9.58
C LYS A 60 10.99 -9.71 8.90
N LYS A 61 9.70 -10.07 9.07
CA LYS A 61 8.56 -9.29 8.55
C LYS A 61 8.58 -7.85 9.07
N ARG A 62 8.84 -7.65 10.36
CA ARG A 62 8.97 -6.30 10.95
C ARG A 62 10.14 -5.52 10.36
N THR A 63 11.29 -6.18 10.18
CA THR A 63 12.49 -5.56 9.58
C THR A 63 12.30 -5.23 8.09
N GLU A 64 11.52 -6.04 7.38
CA GLU A 64 11.12 -5.82 5.99
C GLU A 64 10.08 -4.69 5.85
N GLU A 65 9.14 -4.57 6.80
CA GLU A 65 8.26 -3.39 6.87
C GLU A 65 9.06 -2.10 7.08
N ILE A 66 10.20 -2.16 7.80
CA ILE A 66 11.15 -1.04 7.90
C ILE A 66 11.90 -0.79 6.58
N HIS A 67 12.00 -1.78 5.68
CA HIS A 67 12.56 -1.60 4.34
C HIS A 67 11.60 -0.92 3.35
N ILE A 68 10.35 -0.67 3.73
CA ILE A 68 9.46 0.19 2.94
C ILE A 68 10.03 1.60 2.98
N HIS A 69 10.41 2.11 1.80
CA HIS A 69 10.99 3.45 1.69
C HIS A 69 10.06 4.49 2.33
N GLU A 70 10.59 5.38 3.18
CA GLU A 70 9.80 6.33 3.97
C GLU A 70 8.79 7.14 3.14
N ASN A 71 9.14 7.45 1.89
CA ASN A 71 8.24 8.13 0.95
C ASN A 71 6.95 7.35 0.63
N HIS A 72 6.93 6.01 0.68
CA HIS A 72 5.68 5.23 0.58
C HIS A 72 4.73 5.57 1.73
N ILE A 73 5.27 5.65 2.96
CA ILE A 73 4.50 5.99 4.16
C ILE A 73 4.03 7.45 4.09
N LYS A 74 4.93 8.38 3.77
CA LYS A 74 4.61 9.81 3.63
C LYS A 74 3.57 10.05 2.55
N ALA A 75 3.69 9.39 1.40
CA ALA A 75 2.73 9.52 0.31
C ALA A 75 1.36 8.96 0.71
N GLY A 76 1.32 7.78 1.35
CA GLY A 76 0.07 7.21 1.87
C GLY A 76 -0.63 8.12 2.89
N ASN A 77 0.13 8.76 3.78
CA ASN A 77 -0.41 9.72 4.75
C ASN A 77 -1.06 10.94 4.08
N LEU A 78 -0.45 11.46 3.01
CA LEU A 78 -1.02 12.56 2.24
C LEU A 78 -2.30 12.15 1.50
N VAL A 79 -2.34 10.93 0.96
CA VAL A 79 -3.55 10.36 0.35
C VAL A 79 -4.66 10.21 1.39
N TYR A 80 -4.37 9.70 2.59
CA TYR A 80 -5.34 9.64 3.68
C TYR A 80 -5.84 11.03 4.11
N LEU A 81 -4.95 12.01 4.22
CA LEU A 81 -5.34 13.38 4.53
C LEU A 81 -6.27 13.94 3.44
N SER A 82 -5.98 13.67 2.18
CA SER A 82 -6.85 14.03 1.05
C SER A 82 -8.22 13.33 1.14
N GLY A 83 -8.25 12.06 1.53
CA GLY A 83 -9.48 11.30 1.75
C GLY A 83 -10.30 11.83 2.93
N ALA A 84 -9.65 12.29 4.00
CA ALA A 84 -10.32 12.90 5.16
C ALA A 84 -11.00 14.23 4.78
N ILE A 85 -10.36 15.04 3.93
CA ILE A 85 -11.00 16.24 3.33
C ILE A 85 -12.23 15.81 2.51
N GLY A 86 -12.09 14.77 1.68
CA GLY A 86 -13.20 14.22 0.91
C GLY A 86 -14.37 13.73 1.78
N ILE A 87 -14.10 13.11 2.93
CA ILE A 87 -15.14 12.74 3.91
C ILE A 87 -15.85 13.99 4.43
N GLY A 88 -15.11 15.04 4.78
CA GLY A 88 -15.70 16.31 5.23
C GLY A 88 -16.63 16.93 4.20
N ILE A 89 -16.21 16.94 2.93
CA ILE A 89 -17.03 17.40 1.80
C ILE A 89 -18.26 16.50 1.62
N PHE A 90 -18.08 15.18 1.67
CA PHE A 90 -19.16 14.21 1.50
C PHE A 90 -20.25 14.38 2.55
N ILE A 91 -19.88 14.51 3.82
CA ILE A 91 -20.82 14.77 4.92
C ILE A 91 -21.54 16.10 4.71
N TRP A 92 -20.81 17.17 4.36
CA TRP A 92 -21.42 18.47 4.08
C TRP A 92 -22.47 18.40 2.97
N LYS A 93 -22.17 17.67 1.89
CA LYS A 93 -22.99 17.59 0.68
C LYS A 93 -24.02 16.46 0.69
N PHE A 94 -24.06 15.63 1.73
CA PHE A 94 -24.82 14.39 1.76
C PHE A 94 -26.31 14.58 1.42
N ASP A 95 -26.97 15.58 2.01
CA ASP A 95 -28.40 15.83 1.78
C ASP A 95 -28.68 16.86 0.68
N GLN A 96 -27.65 17.33 -0.04
CA GLN A 96 -27.80 18.39 -1.06
C GLN A 96 -28.03 17.84 -2.46
N LEU A 97 -27.90 16.52 -2.67
CA LEU A 97 -28.12 15.92 -3.98
C LEU A 97 -29.60 15.60 -4.22
N PRO A 98 -30.11 15.77 -5.47
CA PRO A 98 -31.53 15.58 -5.78
C PRO A 98 -32.07 14.18 -5.47
N HIS A 99 -31.21 13.16 -5.54
CA HIS A 99 -31.56 11.78 -5.21
C HIS A 99 -30.46 11.16 -4.35
N PRO A 100 -30.82 10.45 -3.26
CA PRO A 100 -29.84 9.87 -2.33
C PRO A 100 -28.95 8.82 -3.01
N ALA A 101 -29.41 8.19 -4.09
CA ALA A 101 -28.61 7.25 -4.88
C ALA A 101 -27.35 7.89 -5.49
N TYR A 102 -27.33 9.21 -5.71
CA TYR A 102 -26.16 9.90 -6.24
C TYR A 102 -24.99 9.98 -5.23
N ASN A 103 -25.26 9.81 -3.94
CA ASN A 103 -24.21 9.75 -2.91
C ASN A 103 -23.37 8.46 -2.98
N VAL A 104 -23.80 7.44 -3.71
CA VAL A 104 -23.06 6.17 -3.84
C VAL A 104 -21.73 6.37 -4.57
N ILE A 105 -21.68 7.26 -5.56
CA ILE A 105 -20.48 7.54 -6.35
C ILE A 105 -19.35 8.14 -5.49
N PRO A 106 -19.55 9.27 -4.78
CA PRO A 106 -18.51 9.83 -3.92
C PRO A 106 -18.15 8.89 -2.76
N PHE A 107 -19.10 8.11 -2.23
CA PHE A 107 -18.79 7.08 -1.23
C PHE A 107 -17.80 6.03 -1.75
N LEU A 108 -18.05 5.47 -2.94
CA LEU A 108 -17.13 4.51 -3.57
C LEU A 108 -15.76 5.14 -3.85
N ALA A 109 -15.73 6.40 -4.30
CA ALA A 109 -14.47 7.12 -4.52
C ALA A 109 -13.66 7.25 -3.22
N LEU A 110 -14.30 7.53 -2.08
CA LEU A 110 -13.64 7.57 -0.78
C LEU A 110 -13.04 6.20 -0.41
N VAL A 111 -13.80 5.12 -0.56
CA VAL A 111 -13.30 3.75 -0.31
C VAL A 111 -12.04 3.48 -1.12
N VAL A 112 -12.03 3.84 -2.41
CA VAL A 112 -10.85 3.68 -3.28
C VAL A 112 -9.65 4.48 -2.77
N ILE A 113 -9.85 5.74 -2.34
CA ILE A 113 -8.76 6.58 -1.80
C ILE A 113 -8.14 5.94 -0.55
N PHE A 114 -8.94 5.40 0.36
CA PHE A 114 -8.43 4.74 1.56
C PHE A 114 -7.71 3.43 1.24
N ILE A 115 -8.24 2.61 0.34
CA ILE A 115 -7.54 1.40 -0.13
C ILE A 115 -6.19 1.76 -0.76
N MET A 116 -6.14 2.81 -1.58
CA MET A 116 -4.88 3.30 -2.15
C MET A 116 -3.88 3.72 -1.07
N GLY A 117 -4.32 4.53 -0.09
CA GLY A 117 -3.47 4.95 1.03
C GLY A 117 -2.86 3.75 1.77
N TYR A 118 -3.66 2.70 2.01
CA TYR A 118 -3.20 1.46 2.63
C TYR A 118 -2.16 0.72 1.77
N LEU A 119 -2.44 0.53 0.48
CA LEU A 119 -1.52 -0.17 -0.43
C LEU A 119 -0.21 0.59 -0.61
N MET A 120 -0.25 1.92 -0.64
CA MET A 120 0.94 2.77 -0.67
C MET A 120 1.81 2.55 0.57
N GLN A 121 1.21 2.49 1.77
CA GLN A 121 1.93 2.21 3.00
C GLN A 121 2.50 0.78 3.08
N LYS A 122 1.94 -0.16 2.32
CA LYS A 122 2.49 -1.53 2.16
C LYS A 122 3.58 -1.64 1.10
N GLY A 123 4.02 -0.53 0.50
CA GLY A 123 5.12 -0.51 -0.45
C GLY A 123 4.73 -0.94 -1.87
N VAL A 124 3.44 -0.91 -2.21
CA VAL A 124 2.96 -1.27 -3.56
C VAL A 124 3.32 -0.15 -4.54
N ASP A 125 4.33 -0.38 -5.36
CA ASP A 125 4.93 0.64 -6.23
C ASP A 125 4.02 1.06 -7.41
N TRP A 126 3.17 0.15 -7.93
CA TRP A 126 2.23 0.46 -9.00
C TRP A 126 1.25 1.59 -8.61
N MET A 127 0.99 1.82 -7.31
CA MET A 127 0.06 2.87 -6.87
C MET A 127 0.39 4.27 -7.43
N ARG A 128 1.64 4.55 -7.81
CA ARG A 128 2.00 5.81 -8.49
C ARG A 128 1.28 6.02 -9.83
N PHE A 129 1.02 4.95 -10.60
CA PHE A 129 0.35 5.07 -11.90
C PHE A 129 -1.15 5.27 -11.74
N ILE A 130 -1.75 4.59 -10.75
CA ILE A 130 -3.15 4.81 -10.38
C ILE A 130 -3.35 6.24 -9.89
N LEU A 131 -2.47 6.70 -8.98
CA LEU A 131 -2.50 8.06 -8.47
C LEU A 131 -2.26 9.10 -9.57
N LEU A 132 -1.37 8.82 -10.53
CA LEU A 132 -1.19 9.68 -11.71
C LEU A 132 -2.49 9.80 -12.52
N GLY A 133 -3.20 8.68 -12.74
CA GLY A 133 -4.50 8.70 -13.40
C GLY A 133 -5.51 9.59 -12.69
N PHE A 134 -5.63 9.46 -11.36
CA PHE A 134 -6.49 10.32 -10.54
C PHE A 134 -6.10 11.80 -10.62
N VAL A 135 -4.81 12.11 -10.52
CA VAL A 135 -4.29 13.48 -10.62
C VAL A 135 -4.62 14.09 -11.99
N VAL A 136 -4.44 13.34 -13.08
CA VAL A 136 -4.78 13.81 -14.44
C VAL A 136 -6.27 14.06 -14.58
N VAL A 137 -7.12 13.10 -14.19
CA VAL A 137 -8.59 13.25 -14.26
C VAL A 137 -9.05 14.43 -13.40
N GLY A 138 -8.55 14.54 -12.17
CA GLY A 138 -8.88 15.64 -11.27
C GLY A 138 -8.45 17.00 -11.83
N THR A 139 -7.24 17.10 -12.39
CA THR A 139 -6.74 18.35 -12.98
C THR A 139 -7.56 18.77 -14.19
N LEU A 140 -7.96 17.82 -15.04
CA LEU A 140 -8.83 18.09 -16.20
C LEU A 140 -10.25 18.49 -15.78
N ALA A 141 -10.74 18.01 -14.63
CA ALA A 141 -12.04 18.40 -14.09
C ALA A 141 -12.02 19.76 -13.37
N MET A 142 -10.85 20.25 -12.94
CA MET A 142 -10.73 21.50 -12.16
C MET A 142 -11.36 22.74 -12.83
N PRO A 143 -11.24 22.98 -14.14
CA PRO A 143 -11.90 24.13 -14.78
C PRO A 143 -13.41 24.17 -14.53
N ILE A 144 -14.08 23.01 -14.51
CA ILE A 144 -15.51 22.89 -14.23
C ILE A 144 -15.80 23.30 -12.78
N VAL A 145 -14.96 22.87 -11.84
CA VAL A 145 -15.08 23.22 -10.42
C VAL A 145 -14.83 24.71 -10.20
N VAL A 146 -13.81 25.29 -10.84
CA VAL A 146 -13.43 26.71 -10.72
C VAL A 146 -14.49 27.64 -11.31
N MET A 147 -15.17 27.23 -12.39
CA MET A 147 -16.31 28.00 -12.92
C MET A 147 -17.45 28.15 -11.89
N ASN A 148 -17.50 27.28 -10.89
CA ASN A 148 -18.51 27.30 -9.82
C ASN A 148 -18.02 27.97 -8.52
N ILE A 149 -16.85 28.63 -8.52
CA ILE A 149 -16.23 29.18 -7.29
C ILE A 149 -17.09 30.24 -6.58
N LEU A 150 -17.88 31.00 -7.34
CA LEU A 150 -18.78 32.01 -6.78
C LEU A 150 -19.96 31.38 -6.02
N ASN A 151 -20.38 30.17 -6.41
CA ASN A 151 -21.50 29.47 -5.79
C ASN A 151 -21.06 28.59 -4.61
N ASP A 152 -19.87 27.99 -4.70
CA ASP A 152 -19.34 27.14 -3.63
C ASP A 152 -17.82 27.30 -3.46
N PRO A 153 -17.37 28.39 -2.83
CA PRO A 153 -15.94 28.69 -2.69
C PRO A 153 -15.25 27.69 -1.77
N ILE A 154 -15.93 27.20 -0.72
CA ILE A 154 -15.37 26.25 0.23
C ILE A 154 -15.12 24.90 -0.46
N LEU A 155 -16.08 24.40 -1.24
CA LEU A 155 -15.91 23.19 -2.04
C LEU A 155 -14.74 23.32 -3.03
N THR A 156 -14.62 24.48 -3.68
CA THR A 156 -13.56 24.73 -4.65
C THR A 156 -12.18 24.72 -3.99
N ILE A 157 -12.03 25.42 -2.86
CA ILE A 157 -10.78 25.46 -2.09
C ILE A 157 -10.44 24.07 -1.55
N ALA A 158 -11.41 23.34 -1.00
CA ALA A 158 -11.19 22.01 -0.44
C ALA A 158 -10.73 21.02 -1.52
N ASN A 159 -11.35 21.04 -2.72
CA ASN A 159 -10.90 20.23 -3.86
C ASN A 159 -9.50 20.64 -4.34
N ALA A 160 -9.17 21.93 -4.37
CA ALA A 160 -7.83 22.38 -4.75
C ALA A 160 -6.77 21.87 -3.77
N ILE A 161 -7.02 21.97 -2.46
CA ILE A 161 -6.14 21.42 -1.42
C ILE A 161 -6.01 19.90 -1.58
N GLN A 162 -7.12 19.20 -1.80
CA GLN A 162 -7.13 17.75 -2.04
C GLN A 162 -6.24 17.38 -3.25
N GLY A 163 -6.34 18.13 -4.34
CA GLY A 163 -5.51 17.94 -5.53
C GLY A 163 -4.02 18.18 -5.27
N VAL A 164 -3.67 19.26 -4.53
CA VAL A 164 -2.28 19.54 -4.14
C VAL A 164 -1.69 18.42 -3.30
N LEU A 165 -2.45 17.87 -2.35
CA LEU A 165 -2.01 16.74 -1.53
C LEU A 165 -1.75 15.49 -2.37
N GLN A 166 -2.63 15.18 -3.33
CA GLN A 166 -2.47 14.04 -4.22
C GLN A 166 -1.29 14.21 -5.19
N ILE A 167 -1.06 15.42 -5.70
CA ILE A 167 0.13 15.75 -6.50
C ILE A 167 1.40 15.57 -5.66
N TRP A 168 1.41 16.04 -4.42
CA TRP A 168 2.58 15.91 -3.54
C TRP A 168 2.86 14.44 -3.18
N ALA A 169 1.82 13.66 -2.91
CA ALA A 169 1.93 12.21 -2.72
C ALA A 169 2.54 11.53 -3.96
N LEU A 170 2.13 11.94 -5.16
CA LEU A 170 2.68 11.42 -6.42
C LEU A 170 4.17 11.74 -6.58
N VAL A 171 4.57 12.98 -6.29
CA VAL A 171 5.99 13.40 -6.30
C VAL A 171 6.82 12.54 -5.35
N LEU A 172 6.32 12.27 -4.15
CA LEU A 172 7.01 11.41 -3.19
C LEU A 172 7.17 9.97 -3.69
N MET A 173 6.14 9.41 -4.34
CA MET A 173 6.21 8.07 -4.94
C MET A 173 7.27 8.00 -6.05
N TYR A 174 7.38 9.01 -6.91
CA TYR A 174 8.41 9.03 -7.96
C TYR A 174 9.82 9.29 -7.44
N LYS A 175 9.97 9.92 -6.27
CA LYS A 175 11.26 10.08 -5.58
C LYS A 175 11.81 8.78 -4.97
N ILE A 176 11.03 7.70 -4.95
CA ILE A 176 11.49 6.40 -4.42
C ILE A 176 12.56 5.84 -5.38
N PRO A 177 13.78 5.55 -4.90
CA PRO A 177 14.86 4.98 -5.69
C PRO A 177 14.48 3.63 -6.32
N GLU A 178 14.92 3.35 -7.54
CA GLU A 178 14.55 2.12 -8.26
C GLU A 178 14.98 0.83 -7.56
N ASN A 179 16.10 0.86 -6.83
CA ASN A 179 16.58 -0.28 -6.04
C ASN A 179 15.72 -0.58 -4.80
N CYS A 180 14.89 0.37 -4.37
CA CYS A 180 13.93 0.23 -3.27
C CYS A 180 12.51 -0.04 -3.75
N ARG A 181 12.26 -0.04 -5.06
CA ARG A 181 10.95 -0.37 -5.62
C ARG A 181 10.79 -1.88 -5.61
N ASN A 182 9.77 -2.38 -4.92
CA ASN A 182 9.38 -3.78 -5.01
C ASN A 182 9.11 -4.11 -6.48
N LYS A 183 9.95 -4.97 -7.06
CA LYS A 183 9.72 -5.57 -8.38
C LYS A 183 8.71 -6.70 -8.17
N ASP A 184 7.45 -6.35 -8.03
CA ASP A 184 6.34 -7.30 -8.17
C ASP A 184 6.15 -7.64 -9.65
#